data_AF-C4K1S7-F1
#
_entry.id   AF-C4K1S7-F1
#
_cell.length_a   1.000
_cell.length_b   1.000
_cell.length_c   1.000
_cell.angle_alpha   90.00
_cell.angle_beta   90.00
_cell.angle_gamma   90.00
#
_symmetry.space_group_name_H-M   'P 1'
#
loop_
_entity.id
_entity.type
_entity.pdbx_description
1 polymer ?
#
loop_
_entity_poly.entity_id
_entity_poly.type
_entity_poly.pdbx_seq_one_letter_code
_entity_poly.pdbx_strand_id
1 'polypeptide(L)'
;MIEIINIMPNLDIKILNQVKKLYNKYLVTKSLVKIVNTTPNIAPKAFNALQALFNDPIENFKCEAVSVLVEIVKAKPSLVKEALNILKTLIRNA
;
A
#
# COMPACT_ATOMS: atom_id res chain seq x y z
N MET A 1 -1.41 -5.25 18.15
CA MET A 1 -2.56 -5.84 17.43
C MET A 1 -2.85 -7.26 17.91
N ILE A 2 -1.86 -8.17 17.92
CA ILE A 2 -1.98 -9.47 18.61
C ILE A 2 -2.38 -9.27 20.08
N GLU A 3 -1.81 -8.26 20.74
CA GLU A 3 -2.22 -7.90 22.11
C GLU A 3 -3.69 -7.47 22.19
N ILE A 4 -4.15 -6.49 21.40
CA ILE A 4 -5.56 -6.04 21.36
C ILE A 4 -6.54 -7.20 21.09
N ILE A 5 -6.19 -8.13 20.19
CA ILE A 5 -7.02 -9.30 19.85
C ILE A 5 -7.12 -10.28 21.04
N ASN A 6 -6.07 -10.39 21.86
CA ASN A 6 -6.07 -11.27 23.03
C ASN A 6 -6.83 -10.71 24.25
N ILE A 7 -7.09 -9.39 24.31
CA ILE A 7 -7.76 -8.75 25.46
C ILE A 7 -9.30 -8.70 25.29
N MET A 8 -9.82 -8.90 24.08
CA MET A 8 -11.27 -8.85 23.79
C MET A 8 -11.76 -10.16 23.15
N PRO A 9 -12.04 -11.20 23.94
CA PRO A 9 -12.48 -12.51 23.44
C PRO A 9 -13.84 -12.48 22.71
N ASN A 10 -14.61 -11.39 22.83
CA ASN A 10 -15.92 -11.21 22.18
C ASN A 10 -15.88 -10.29 20.95
N LEU A 11 -14.70 -10.03 20.37
CA LEU A 11 -14.63 -9.26 19.13
C LEU A 11 -15.26 -10.09 17.99
N ASP A 12 -16.32 -9.56 17.38
CA ASP A 12 -17.04 -10.18 16.26
C ASP A 12 -16.03 -10.70 15.20
N ILE A 13 -16.17 -11.98 14.83
CA ILE A 13 -15.27 -12.66 13.87
C ILE A 13 -15.15 -11.87 12.55
N LYS A 14 -16.21 -11.21 12.12
CA LYS A 14 -16.22 -10.34 10.93
C LYS A 14 -15.32 -9.12 11.11
N ILE A 15 -15.37 -8.47 12.28
CA ILE A 15 -14.51 -7.35 12.63
C ILE A 15 -13.06 -7.82 12.72
N LEU A 16 -12.79 -8.96 13.36
CA LEU A 16 -11.45 -9.55 13.44
C LEU A 16 -10.85 -9.82 12.06
N ASN A 17 -11.64 -10.39 11.15
CA ASN A 17 -11.21 -10.68 9.79
C ASN A 17 -10.94 -9.39 8.98
N GLN A 18 -11.73 -8.34 9.16
CA GLN A 18 -11.47 -7.03 8.57
C GLN A 18 -10.14 -6.48 9.10
N VAL A 19 -9.93 -6.45 10.42
CA VAL A 19 -8.69 -5.96 11.03
C VAL A 19 -7.46 -6.72 10.52
N LYS A 20 -7.53 -8.06 10.44
CA LYS A 20 -6.46 -8.89 9.85
C LYS A 20 -6.17 -8.53 8.39
N LYS A 21 -7.22 -8.33 7.57
CA LYS A 21 -7.06 -7.92 6.17
C LYS A 21 -6.38 -6.56 6.05
N LEU A 22 -6.73 -5.60 6.91
CA LEU A 22 -6.10 -4.28 6.93
C LEU A 22 -4.61 -4.38 7.29
N TYR A 23 -4.30 -5.14 8.34
CA TYR A 23 -2.93 -5.35 8.79
C TYR A 23 -2.06 -6.03 7.74
N ASN A 24 -2.58 -7.05 7.07
CA ASN A 24 -1.86 -7.75 6.02
C ASN A 24 -1.52 -6.80 4.86
N LYS A 25 -2.45 -5.93 4.45
CA LYS A 25 -2.18 -4.92 3.42
C LYS A 25 -1.07 -3.95 3.85
N TYR A 26 -1.12 -3.46 5.09
CA TYR A 26 -0.08 -2.60 5.64
C TYR A 26 1.31 -3.28 5.68
N LEU A 27 1.37 -4.54 6.11
CA LEU A 27 2.64 -5.29 6.11
C LEU A 27 3.18 -5.51 4.70
N VAL A 28 2.31 -5.79 3.73
CA VAL A 28 2.69 -5.99 2.33
C VAL A 28 3.25 -4.69 1.74
N THR A 29 2.62 -3.54 1.96
CA THR A 29 3.12 -2.25 1.44
C THR A 29 4.47 -1.88 2.04
N LYS A 30 4.66 -2.04 3.36
CA LYS A 30 5.97 -1.81 4.02
C LYS A 30 7.05 -2.76 3.52
N SER A 31 6.73 -4.04 3.33
CA SER A 31 7.66 -5.02 2.79
C SER A 31 8.07 -4.66 1.37
N LEU A 32 7.13 -4.20 0.54
CA LEU A 32 7.41 -3.78 -0.83
C LEU A 32 8.39 -2.61 -0.89
N VAL A 33 8.22 -1.58 -0.03
CA VAL A 33 9.19 -0.47 0.10
C VAL A 33 10.58 -1.00 0.42
N LYS A 34 10.68 -1.89 1.41
CA LYS A 34 11.97 -2.44 1.84
C LYS A 34 12.66 -3.20 0.71
N ILE A 35 11.92 -4.06 -0.02
CA ILE A 35 12.48 -4.83 -1.14
C ILE A 35 12.90 -3.91 -2.29
N VAL A 36 12.11 -2.88 -2.62
CA VAL A 36 12.46 -1.90 -3.67
C VAL A 36 13.74 -1.15 -3.30
N ASN A 37 13.88 -0.75 -2.03
CA ASN A 37 15.06 -0.04 -1.56
C ASN A 37 16.31 -0.92 -1.54
N THR A 38 16.19 -2.22 -1.23
CA THR A 38 17.33 -3.15 -1.29
C THR A 38 17.63 -3.63 -2.71
N THR A 39 16.62 -3.67 -3.57
CA THR A 39 16.70 -4.30 -4.89
C THR A 39 16.01 -3.43 -5.95
N PRO A 40 16.59 -2.27 -6.33
CA PRO A 40 15.90 -1.26 -7.14
C PRO A 40 15.40 -1.73 -8.51
N ASN A 41 16.00 -2.77 -9.08
CA ASN A 41 15.58 -3.33 -10.37
C ASN A 41 14.16 -3.94 -10.34
N ILE A 42 13.59 -4.22 -9.16
CA ILE A 42 12.20 -4.68 -9.02
C ILE A 42 11.18 -3.55 -9.00
N ALA A 43 11.60 -2.28 -8.98
CA ALA A 43 10.72 -1.12 -8.97
C ALA A 43 9.60 -1.16 -10.04
N PRO A 44 9.82 -1.61 -11.30
CA PRO A 44 8.73 -1.76 -12.28
C PRO A 44 7.67 -2.78 -11.86
N LYS A 45 8.09 -3.92 -11.27
CA LYS A 45 7.18 -4.95 -10.79
C LYS A 45 6.40 -4.45 -9.58
N ALA A 46 7.07 -3.75 -8.67
CA ALA A 46 6.44 -3.11 -7.51
C ALA A 46 5.40 -2.06 -7.94
N PHE A 47 5.71 -1.24 -8.95
CA PHE A 47 4.81 -0.25 -9.51
C PHE A 47 3.51 -0.88 -10.01
N ASN A 48 3.60 -1.99 -10.75
CA ASN A 48 2.43 -2.72 -11.23
C ASN A 48 1.61 -3.32 -10.08
N ALA A 49 2.26 -3.87 -9.06
CA ALA A 49 1.57 -4.45 -7.90
C ALA A 49 0.79 -3.40 -7.10
N LEU A 50 1.25 -2.14 -7.05
CA LEU A 50 0.56 -1.04 -6.38
C LEU A 50 -0.71 -0.57 -7.05
N GLN A 51 -0.90 -0.83 -8.35
CA GLN A 51 -2.08 -0.35 -9.07
C GLN A 51 -3.39 -0.85 -8.45
N ALA A 52 -3.40 -2.05 -7.87
CA ALA A 52 -4.55 -2.60 -7.17
C ALA A 52 -4.94 -1.80 -5.91
N LEU A 53 -3.98 -1.14 -5.25
CA LEU A 53 -4.22 -0.37 -4.02
C LEU A 53 -4.77 1.03 -4.30
N PHE A 54 -4.49 1.63 -5.46
CA PHE A 54 -5.08 2.92 -5.83
C PHE A 54 -6.59 2.85 -6.08
N ASN A 55 -7.10 1.66 -6.38
CA ASN A 55 -8.53 1.39 -6.57
C ASN A 55 -9.20 0.81 -5.31
N ASP A 56 -8.51 0.79 -4.16
CA ASP A 56 -9.07 0.24 -2.94
C ASP A 56 -10.21 1.14 -2.41
N PRO A 57 -11.34 0.56 -1.95
CA PRO A 57 -12.44 1.36 -1.39
C PRO A 57 -12.05 2.06 -0.08
N ILE A 58 -10.97 1.66 0.59
CA ILE A 58 -10.53 2.26 1.85
C ILE A 58 -9.44 3.29 1.56
N GLU A 59 -9.74 4.55 1.85
CA GLU A 59 -8.90 5.71 1.54
C GLU A 59 -7.48 5.60 2.11
N ASN A 60 -7.33 5.07 3.33
CA ASN A 60 -6.01 4.87 3.94
C ASN A 60 -5.06 4.02 3.08
N PHE A 61 -5.56 3.05 2.31
CA PHE A 61 -4.70 2.27 1.42
C PHE A 61 -4.28 3.01 0.17
N LYS A 62 -5.10 3.95 -0.32
CA LYS A 62 -4.69 4.85 -1.39
C LYS A 62 -3.56 5.76 -0.92
N CYS A 63 -3.67 6.32 0.29
CA CYS A 63 -2.61 7.14 0.89
C CYS A 63 -1.30 6.36 1.11
N GLU A 64 -1.39 5.12 1.62
CA GLU A 64 -0.20 4.27 1.77
C GLU A 64 0.40 3.93 0.41
N ALA A 65 -0.42 3.63 -0.61
CA ALA A 65 0.05 3.36 -1.97
C ALA A 65 0.78 4.57 -2.58
N VAL A 66 0.30 5.79 -2.34
CA VAL A 66 1.00 7.03 -2.73
C VAL A 66 2.38 7.12 -2.04
N SER A 67 2.47 6.76 -0.75
CA SER A 67 3.76 6.75 -0.04
C SER A 67 4.75 5.75 -0.65
N VAL A 68 4.29 4.56 -1.02
CA VAL A 68 5.13 3.55 -1.67
C VAL A 68 5.54 3.98 -3.09
N LEU A 69 4.64 4.65 -3.82
CA LEU A 69 4.90 5.18 -5.16
C LEU A 69 6.10 6.13 -5.18
N VAL A 70 6.25 6.96 -4.14
CA VAL A 70 7.41 7.86 -3.99
C VAL A 70 8.70 7.07 -3.89
N GLU A 71 8.75 6.03 -3.06
CA GLU A 71 9.95 5.19 -2.88
C GLU A 71 10.32 4.45 -4.18
N ILE A 72 9.32 4.01 -4.95
CA ILE A 72 9.53 3.39 -6.27
C ILE A 72 10.10 4.38 -7.27
N VAL A 73 9.61 5.61 -7.32
CA VAL A 73 10.14 6.64 -8.21
C VAL A 73 11.57 7.01 -7.82
N LYS A 74 11.90 7.07 -6.52
CA LYS A 74 13.29 7.25 -6.07
C LYS A 74 14.19 6.12 -6.57
N ALA A 75 13.74 4.86 -6.46
CA ALA A 75 14.50 3.69 -6.91
C ALA A 75 14.59 3.59 -8.45
N LYS A 76 13.59 4.09 -9.18
CA LYS A 76 13.56 4.14 -10.64
C LYS A 76 12.94 5.45 -11.15
N PRO A 77 13.76 6.51 -11.29
CA PRO A 77 13.28 7.84 -11.70
C PRO A 77 12.55 7.88 -13.05
N SER A 78 12.82 6.92 -13.94
CA SER A 78 12.15 6.85 -15.24
C SER A 78 10.63 6.64 -15.14
N LEU A 79 10.10 6.21 -13.98
CA LEU A 79 8.67 6.02 -13.73
C LEU A 79 7.93 7.31 -13.31
N VAL A 80 8.63 8.45 -13.25
CA VAL A 80 8.05 9.70 -12.73
C VAL A 80 6.83 10.18 -13.52
N LYS A 81 6.78 9.97 -14.84
CA LYS A 81 5.67 10.42 -15.68
C LYS A 81 4.40 9.62 -15.38
N GLU A 82 4.53 8.31 -15.28
CA GLU A 82 3.44 7.40 -14.94
C GLU A 82 2.95 7.68 -13.51
N ALA A 83 3.87 7.88 -12.56
CA ALA A 83 3.52 8.25 -11.19
C ALA A 83 2.74 9.57 -11.12
N LEU A 84 3.17 10.60 -11.86
CA LEU A 84 2.45 11.88 -11.93
C LEU A 84 1.04 11.74 -12.52
N ASN A 85 0.85 10.86 -13.52
CA ASN A 85 -0.47 10.59 -14.08
C ASN A 85 -1.40 9.94 -13.05
N ILE A 86 -0.90 8.98 -12.27
CA ILE A 86 -1.66 8.36 -11.18
C ILE A 86 -2.08 9.44 -10.16
N LEU A 87 -1.15 10.27 -9.71
CA LEU A 87 -1.44 11.33 -8.73
C LEU A 87 -2.48 12.33 -9.25
N LYS A 88 -2.39 12.75 -10.52
CA LYS A 88 -3.40 13.62 -11.14
C LYS A 88 -4.79 12.99 -11.15
N THR A 89 -4.88 11.69 -11.44
CA THR A 89 -6.15 10.97 -11.43
C THR A 89 -6.73 10.88 -10.02
N LEU A 90 -5.90 10.57 -9.01
CA LEU A 90 -6.33 10.54 -7.61
C LEU A 90 -6.86 11.90 -7.15
N ILE A 91 -6.15 12.99 -7.45
CA ILE A 91 -6.57 14.36 -7.09
C ILE A 91 -7.90 14.74 -7.75
N ARG A 92 -8.15 14.34 -9.00
CA ARG A 92 -9.42 14.63 -9.69
C ARG A 92 -10.61 13.88 -9.12
N ASN A 93 -10.35 12.73 -8.48
CA ASN A 93 -11.37 11.84 -7.93
C ASN A 93 -11.51 11.97 -6.41
N ALA A 94 -10.83 12.94 -5.79
CA ALA A 94 -10.82 13.18 -4.35
C ALA A 94 -11.99 14.07 -3.90
#